data_AF-A0A5C7KY75-F1
#
_entry.id   AF-A0A5C7KY75-F1
#
_cell.length_a   1.000
_cell.length_b   1.000
_cell.length_c   1.000
_cell.angle_alpha   90.00
_cell.angle_beta   90.00
_cell.angle_gamma   90.00
#
_symmetry.space_group_name_H-M   'P 1'
#
loop_
_entity.id
_entity.type
_entity.pdbx_description
1 polymer ?
#
loop_
_entity_poly.entity_id
_entity_poly.type
_entity_poly.pdbx_seq_one_letter_code
_entity_poly.pdbx_strand_id
1 'polypeptide(L)'
;MRIKFILLTLWISLAMIGWNLPIIQGQEFDLTVRTQQPVPQHETLFLSLESTEKWKPQETAVIVCDVWDYHHSLNAVKRLEEFGPRLNEVLNAARSTGMTIIHSPSDCMEAYQDHPARRRAKEAPTASYRPHEIDDWCSALPSEKGKPYPIDQSDGGADDDAESAQKWSLKLKELGRNPGTPWQAQSKLITIDSEQDFISDRGGEVWNILESRGIKNVILTGVHVNMCVLGRPFGLRQMARNGKRVVLMRDMTDAMYNPKAWPYVSHFRGNDLIIDNIERYVCPTITSCDFLAGKPFQFSNDQRRKLTVVVSPSVLESQAWITDVIANDLPKHFALNVTPWTNKVHGNYPTRNSGNLADGYFVLLSEQDLTGDSLKKFEEFLPRGASLMTMHSKLRELSNPAKRQFALTGNLHELTLKNPHVSSLTVEQKNTLLQMLGTVTKSVLDESVLKSTAAVAKPYVDQWNTTSIPSSYHQILGEAEAASNSPGWYRCVVKIPAE
;
A
#
# COMPACT_ATOMS: atom_id res chain seq x y z
N MET A 1 -58.54 31.35 -55.21
CA MET A 1 -57.53 31.94 -54.30
C MET A 1 -57.79 31.39 -52.90
N ARG A 2 -56.73 30.87 -52.25
CA ARG A 2 -56.64 30.41 -50.84
C ARG A 2 -57.05 28.96 -50.51
N ILE A 3 -56.27 28.06 -51.13
CA ILE A 3 -55.57 26.98 -50.42
C ILE A 3 -54.74 27.60 -49.29
N LYS A 4 -55.03 27.23 -48.04
CA LYS A 4 -54.22 27.36 -46.80
C LYS A 4 -55.21 27.25 -45.65
N PHE A 5 -55.26 26.14 -44.93
CA PHE A 5 -55.69 25.99 -43.51
C PHE A 5 -56.08 24.55 -43.09
N ILE A 6 -55.71 23.51 -43.83
CA ILE A 6 -55.88 22.12 -43.37
C ILE A 6 -54.60 21.34 -43.68
N LEU A 7 -53.51 21.65 -42.99
CA LEU A 7 -52.25 20.87 -43.02
C LEU A 7 -51.31 21.27 -41.86
N LEU A 8 -51.87 21.69 -40.72
CA LEU A 8 -51.08 22.08 -39.53
C LEU A 8 -51.63 21.52 -38.22
N THR A 9 -52.32 20.38 -38.26
CA THR A 9 -52.79 19.66 -37.06
C THR A 9 -52.54 18.15 -37.11
N LEU A 10 -51.85 17.66 -38.15
CA LEU A 10 -51.48 16.24 -38.30
C LEU A 10 -49.97 15.99 -38.37
N TRP A 11 -49.16 16.96 -37.94
CA TRP A 11 -47.69 16.88 -37.88
C TRP A 11 -47.12 17.27 -36.50
N ILE A 12 -47.94 17.25 -35.45
CA ILE A 12 -47.51 17.40 -34.05
C ILE A 12 -47.86 16.17 -33.20
N SER A 13 -48.65 15.23 -33.74
CA SER A 13 -49.06 14.01 -33.03
C SER A 13 -48.20 12.78 -33.33
N LEU A 14 -47.13 12.93 -34.11
CA LEU A 14 -46.21 11.83 -34.50
C LEU A 14 -44.75 12.13 -34.15
N ALA A 15 -44.50 12.93 -33.12
CA ALA A 15 -43.18 13.18 -32.54
C ALA A 15 -43.15 12.93 -31.01
N MET A 16 -44.04 12.06 -30.54
CA MET A 16 -44.12 11.60 -29.14
C MET A 16 -44.07 10.06 -29.07
N ILE A 17 -43.42 9.42 -30.03
CA ILE A 17 -42.94 8.04 -29.83
C ILE A 17 -41.61 8.19 -29.14
N GLY A 18 -41.66 8.04 -27.82
CA GLY A 18 -40.51 8.21 -26.94
C GLY A 18 -39.33 7.38 -27.41
N TRP A 19 -38.23 8.05 -27.69
CA TRP A 19 -36.93 7.46 -27.41
C TRP A 19 -36.75 7.43 -25.89
N ASN A 20 -37.47 6.50 -25.25
CA ASN A 20 -36.89 5.80 -24.11
C ASN A 20 -35.72 5.00 -24.67
N LEU A 21 -34.62 5.69 -24.99
CA LEU A 21 -33.32 5.03 -24.92
C LEU A 21 -33.30 4.46 -23.50
N PRO A 22 -33.15 3.14 -23.31
CA PRO A 22 -32.85 2.66 -21.99
C PRO A 22 -31.65 3.49 -21.55
N ILE A 23 -31.80 4.22 -20.43
CA ILE A 23 -30.62 4.59 -19.66
C ILE A 23 -29.96 3.24 -19.47
N ILE A 24 -28.89 2.97 -20.23
CA ILE A 24 -28.03 1.83 -19.97
C ILE A 24 -27.47 2.21 -18.61
N GLN A 25 -28.17 1.75 -17.58
CA GLN A 25 -27.74 1.85 -16.21
C GLN A 25 -26.47 1.02 -16.25
N GLY A 26 -25.31 1.70 -16.33
CA GLY A 26 -24.04 1.04 -16.52
C GLY A 26 -23.95 -0.05 -15.48
N GLN A 27 -23.73 -1.27 -15.95
CA GLN A 27 -23.65 -2.43 -15.08
C GLN A 27 -22.63 -2.08 -13.98
N GLU A 28 -23.09 -2.16 -12.73
CA GLU A 28 -22.21 -1.93 -11.59
C GLU A 28 -21.02 -2.88 -11.68
N PHE A 29 -19.83 -2.37 -11.37
CA PHE A 29 -18.63 -3.18 -11.29
C PHE A 29 -18.24 -3.41 -9.83
N ASP A 30 -17.71 -4.60 -9.58
CA ASP A 30 -17.25 -5.01 -8.25
C ASP A 30 -15.83 -4.50 -8.02
N LEU A 31 -15.62 -3.83 -6.89
CA LEU A 31 -14.32 -3.39 -6.38
C LEU A 31 -13.97 -4.18 -5.13
N THR A 32 -12.77 -4.75 -5.07
CA THR A 32 -12.22 -5.32 -3.84
C THR A 32 -11.49 -4.23 -3.07
N VAL A 33 -12.19 -3.61 -2.11
CA VAL A 33 -11.63 -2.56 -1.27
C VAL A 33 -10.93 -3.17 -0.06
N ARG A 34 -9.78 -2.60 0.32
CA ARG A 34 -9.00 -2.98 1.50
C ARG A 34 -8.91 -1.82 2.49
N THR A 35 -9.09 -2.12 3.77
CA THR A 35 -8.88 -1.20 4.91
C THR A 35 -8.01 -1.87 5.96
N GLN A 36 -7.48 -1.09 6.90
CA GLN A 36 -6.75 -1.63 8.06
C GLN A 36 -7.40 -1.21 9.37
N GLN A 37 -7.59 -2.17 10.27
CA GLN A 37 -8.12 -1.94 11.60
C GLN A 37 -7.11 -2.35 12.68
N PRO A 38 -6.97 -1.56 13.76
CA PRO A 38 -6.08 -1.92 14.86
C PRO A 38 -6.59 -3.16 15.58
N VAL A 39 -5.68 -4.00 16.05
CA VAL A 39 -6.02 -5.09 16.96
C VAL A 39 -6.13 -4.53 18.38
N PRO A 40 -7.25 -4.77 19.10
CA PRO A 40 -7.37 -4.38 20.50
C PRO A 40 -6.18 -4.89 21.34
N GLN A 41 -5.70 -4.07 22.28
CA GLN A 41 -4.53 -4.36 23.13
C GLN A 41 -3.17 -4.49 22.42
N HIS A 42 -3.08 -4.31 21.09
CA HIS A 42 -1.81 -4.29 20.35
C HIS A 42 -1.65 -2.97 19.60
N GLU A 43 -0.75 -2.12 20.07
CA GLU A 43 -0.59 -0.76 19.53
C GLU A 43 -0.05 -0.71 18.09
N THR A 44 0.66 -1.75 17.68
CA THR A 44 1.42 -1.78 16.42
C THR A 44 0.83 -2.71 15.37
N LEU A 45 -0.07 -3.62 15.75
CA LEU A 45 -0.63 -4.62 14.83
C LEU A 45 -1.97 -4.17 14.26
N PHE A 46 -2.06 -4.21 12.93
CA PHE A 46 -3.25 -3.90 12.17
C PHE A 46 -3.63 -5.10 11.30
N LEU A 47 -4.94 -5.36 11.20
CA LEU A 47 -5.50 -6.36 10.32
C LEU A 47 -6.04 -5.70 9.05
N SER A 48 -5.63 -6.22 7.91
CA SER A 48 -6.22 -5.95 6.61
C SER A 48 -7.58 -6.63 6.51
N LEU A 49 -8.60 -5.83 6.18
CA LEU A 49 -9.96 -6.28 5.94
C LEU A 49 -10.30 -5.97 4.49
N GLU A 50 -10.81 -6.97 3.77
CA GLU A 50 -11.27 -6.81 2.40
C GLU A 50 -12.79 -6.93 2.33
N SER A 51 -13.42 -6.12 1.50
CA SER A 51 -14.84 -6.23 1.19
C SER A 51 -15.09 -5.89 -0.27
N THR A 52 -16.26 -6.30 -0.78
CA THR A 52 -16.66 -5.96 -2.15
C THR A 52 -17.61 -4.78 -2.13
N GLU A 53 -17.28 -3.73 -2.87
CA GLU A 53 -18.17 -2.61 -3.16
C GLU A 53 -18.67 -2.67 -4.60
N LYS A 54 -19.91 -2.22 -4.84
CA LYS A 54 -20.51 -2.11 -6.17
C LYS A 54 -20.62 -0.65 -6.57
N TRP A 55 -19.85 -0.25 -7.58
CA TRP A 55 -19.83 1.13 -8.06
C TRP A 55 -20.40 1.24 -9.47
N LYS A 56 -21.05 2.36 -9.79
CA LYS A 56 -21.51 2.67 -11.14
C LYS A 56 -20.42 3.44 -11.89
N PRO A 57 -19.97 2.98 -13.07
CA PRO A 57 -18.93 3.68 -13.83
C PRO A 57 -19.27 5.15 -14.10
N GLN A 58 -20.52 5.46 -14.44
CA GLN A 58 -20.98 6.82 -14.77
C GLN A 58 -20.97 7.77 -13.56
N GLU A 59 -20.98 7.24 -12.33
CA GLU A 59 -20.87 8.01 -11.09
C GLU A 59 -19.44 7.97 -10.51
N THR A 60 -18.46 7.50 -11.28
CA THR A 60 -17.07 7.26 -10.85
C THR A 60 -16.07 8.02 -11.72
N ALA A 61 -15.11 8.66 -11.08
CA ALA A 61 -13.97 9.28 -11.75
C ALA A 61 -12.64 8.65 -11.31
N VAL A 62 -11.69 8.58 -12.24
CA VAL A 62 -10.29 8.29 -11.95
C VAL A 62 -9.49 9.59 -12.09
N ILE A 63 -8.82 10.01 -11.02
CA ILE A 63 -7.94 11.17 -11.02
C ILE A 63 -6.49 10.69 -11.10
N VAL A 64 -5.80 11.09 -12.17
CA VAL A 64 -4.40 10.77 -12.44
C VAL A 64 -3.53 11.91 -11.91
N CYS A 65 -3.00 11.75 -10.70
CA CYS A 65 -2.23 12.77 -10.00
C CYS A 65 -0.77 12.77 -10.46
N ASP A 66 -0.31 13.88 -11.02
CA ASP A 66 1.12 14.21 -11.13
C ASP A 66 2.00 13.12 -11.77
N VAL A 67 1.43 12.34 -12.72
CA VAL A 67 2.18 11.35 -13.51
C VAL A 67 3.00 12.10 -14.58
N TRP A 68 3.99 12.86 -14.13
CA TRP A 68 4.76 13.79 -14.94
C TRP A 68 5.71 13.10 -15.94
N ASP A 69 6.16 13.87 -16.94
CA ASP A 69 7.14 13.46 -17.93
C ASP A 69 8.56 13.32 -17.36
N TYR A 70 8.91 14.10 -16.34
CA TYR A 70 10.20 14.05 -15.65
C TYR A 70 10.05 14.35 -14.16
N HIS A 71 11.05 13.95 -13.37
CA HIS A 71 11.16 14.25 -11.96
C HIS A 71 12.61 14.56 -11.57
N HIS A 72 12.82 15.31 -10.47
CA HIS A 72 14.17 15.66 -10.01
C HIS A 72 14.96 14.45 -9.51
N SER A 73 14.26 13.37 -9.15
CA SER A 73 14.85 12.08 -8.80
C SER A 73 14.80 11.13 -10.00
N LEU A 74 15.94 10.52 -10.34
CA LEU A 74 16.04 9.56 -11.45
C LEU A 74 15.32 8.25 -11.09
N ASN A 75 15.47 7.78 -9.86
CA ASN A 75 14.78 6.59 -9.38
C ASN A 75 13.25 6.75 -9.38
N ALA A 76 12.73 7.94 -9.04
CA ALA A 76 11.31 8.25 -9.20
C ALA A 76 10.84 8.18 -10.66
N VAL A 77 11.64 8.69 -11.61
CA VAL A 77 11.33 8.57 -13.05
C VAL A 77 11.28 7.09 -13.47
N LYS A 78 12.27 6.29 -13.09
CA LYS A 78 12.31 4.86 -13.44
C LYS A 78 11.10 4.10 -12.89
N ARG A 79 10.69 4.36 -11.65
CA ARG A 79 9.51 3.71 -11.05
C ARG A 79 8.23 4.11 -11.79
N LEU A 80 8.05 5.38 -12.12
CA LEU A 80 6.92 5.83 -12.94
C LEU A 80 6.91 5.17 -14.32
N GLU A 81 8.07 5.10 -14.98
CA GLU A 81 8.22 4.43 -16.27
C GLU A 81 7.87 2.95 -16.21
N GLU A 82 8.08 2.30 -15.05
CA GLU A 82 7.80 0.90 -14.85
C GLU A 82 6.30 0.58 -14.72
N PHE A 83 5.55 1.33 -13.88
CA PHE A 83 4.11 1.08 -13.72
C PHE A 83 3.25 1.83 -14.77
N GLY A 84 3.81 2.84 -15.43
CA GLY A 84 3.11 3.72 -16.38
C GLY A 84 2.33 2.98 -17.47
N PRO A 85 2.91 1.98 -18.17
CA PRO A 85 2.19 1.20 -19.17
C PRO A 85 0.94 0.51 -18.62
N ARG A 86 1.05 -0.10 -17.42
CA ARG A 86 -0.07 -0.78 -16.77
C ARG A 86 -1.13 0.22 -16.29
N LEU A 87 -0.72 1.38 -15.78
CA LEU A 87 -1.66 2.45 -15.45
C LEU A 87 -2.43 2.89 -16.71
N ASN A 88 -1.77 3.02 -17.86
CA ASN A 88 -2.45 3.35 -19.11
C ASN A 88 -3.49 2.28 -19.52
N GLU A 89 -3.19 0.99 -19.31
CA GLU A 89 -4.16 -0.10 -19.51
C GLU A 89 -5.37 0.03 -18.58
N VAL A 90 -5.15 0.33 -17.30
CA VAL A 90 -6.22 0.59 -16.33
C VAL A 90 -7.10 1.75 -16.81
N LEU A 91 -6.50 2.86 -17.25
CA LEU A 91 -7.23 4.03 -17.70
C LEU A 91 -8.03 3.75 -18.98
N ASN A 92 -7.48 2.94 -19.91
CA ASN A 92 -8.22 2.46 -21.08
C ASN A 92 -9.44 1.62 -20.67
N ALA A 93 -9.27 0.70 -19.72
CA ALA A 93 -10.36 -0.12 -19.20
C ALA A 93 -11.43 0.76 -18.51
N ALA A 94 -11.03 1.66 -17.62
CA ALA A 94 -11.92 2.60 -16.96
C ALA A 94 -12.71 3.46 -17.96
N ARG A 95 -12.04 4.05 -18.97
CA ARG A 95 -12.70 4.80 -20.06
C ARG A 95 -13.72 3.96 -20.80
N SER A 96 -13.37 2.72 -21.17
CA SER A 96 -14.27 1.83 -21.93
C SER A 96 -15.57 1.49 -21.19
N THR A 97 -15.59 1.60 -19.85
CA THR A 97 -16.78 1.38 -19.03
C THR A 97 -17.62 2.65 -18.81
N GLY A 98 -17.14 3.81 -19.28
CA GLY A 98 -17.80 5.10 -19.15
C GLY A 98 -17.44 5.90 -17.89
N MET A 99 -16.33 5.57 -17.22
CA MET A 99 -15.80 6.40 -16.12
C MET A 99 -15.23 7.72 -16.65
N THR A 100 -15.26 8.75 -15.81
CA THR A 100 -14.63 10.03 -16.12
C THR A 100 -13.15 9.98 -15.76
N ILE A 101 -12.25 10.30 -16.69
CA ILE A 101 -10.81 10.43 -16.39
C ILE A 101 -10.45 11.91 -16.28
N ILE A 102 -9.77 12.25 -15.19
CA ILE A 102 -9.26 13.60 -14.94
C ILE A 102 -7.76 13.50 -14.75
N HIS A 103 -7.02 14.09 -15.69
CA HIS A 103 -5.57 14.22 -15.59
C HIS A 103 -5.23 15.48 -14.81
N SER A 104 -4.40 15.34 -13.78
CA SER A 104 -3.99 16.44 -12.93
C SER A 104 -2.47 16.51 -12.85
N PRO A 105 -1.75 16.85 -13.94
CA PRO A 105 -0.32 17.10 -13.92
C PRO A 105 -0.05 18.50 -13.37
N SER A 106 0.11 18.61 -12.05
CA SER A 106 0.31 19.89 -11.37
C SER A 106 1.53 20.62 -11.88
N ASP A 107 1.43 21.95 -11.93
CA ASP A 107 2.50 22.84 -12.37
C ASP A 107 2.88 22.64 -13.86
N CYS A 108 2.04 21.95 -14.65
CA CYS A 108 2.24 21.70 -16.08
C CYS A 108 1.13 22.27 -16.98
N MET A 109 0.21 23.08 -16.45
CA MET A 109 -0.97 23.53 -17.20
C MET A 109 -0.66 24.34 -18.45
N GLU A 110 0.51 24.96 -18.53
CA GLU A 110 0.96 25.71 -19.71
C GLU A 110 1.02 24.82 -20.96
N ALA A 111 1.48 23.57 -20.84
CA ALA A 111 1.55 22.63 -21.96
C ALA A 111 0.17 22.25 -22.54
N TYR A 112 -0.92 22.54 -21.81
CA TYR A 112 -2.27 22.10 -22.14
C TYR A 112 -3.23 23.24 -22.47
N GLN A 113 -2.77 24.49 -22.58
CA GLN A 113 -3.65 25.66 -22.75
C GLN A 113 -4.67 25.52 -23.89
N ASP A 114 -4.23 24.93 -25.01
CA ASP A 114 -5.05 24.72 -26.21
C ASP A 114 -5.62 23.30 -26.32
N HIS A 115 -5.32 22.42 -25.36
CA HIS A 115 -5.76 21.02 -25.41
C HIS A 115 -7.27 20.91 -25.18
N PRO A 116 -8.02 20.13 -26.00
CA PRO A 116 -9.47 19.98 -25.85
C PRO A 116 -9.91 19.56 -24.43
N ALA A 117 -9.20 18.61 -23.81
CA ALA A 117 -9.48 18.18 -22.43
C ALA A 117 -9.28 19.30 -21.37
N ARG A 118 -8.34 20.24 -21.58
CA ARG A 118 -8.17 21.41 -20.71
C ARG A 118 -9.31 22.41 -20.90
N ARG A 119 -9.70 22.65 -22.16
CA ARG A 119 -10.86 23.49 -22.49
C ARG A 119 -12.13 22.95 -21.83
N ARG A 120 -12.38 21.64 -21.96
CA ARG A 120 -13.50 20.93 -21.34
C ARG A 120 -13.54 21.10 -19.82
N ALA A 121 -12.38 21.06 -19.15
CA ALA A 121 -12.28 21.30 -17.72
C ALA A 121 -12.60 22.75 -17.32
N LYS A 122 -12.15 23.74 -18.09
CA LYS A 122 -12.47 25.17 -17.86
C LYS A 122 -13.95 25.49 -18.09
N GLU A 123 -14.56 24.81 -19.06
CA GLU A 123 -15.97 24.98 -19.44
C GLU A 123 -16.94 24.17 -18.57
N ALA A 124 -16.43 23.32 -17.67
CA ALA A 124 -17.26 22.56 -16.74
C ALA A 124 -18.15 23.50 -15.91
N PRO A 125 -19.46 23.25 -15.83
CA PRO A 125 -20.37 24.08 -15.07
C PRO A 125 -19.93 24.25 -13.61
N THR A 126 -20.00 25.47 -13.10
CA THR A 126 -19.75 25.74 -11.68
C THR A 126 -20.70 24.92 -10.82
N ALA A 127 -20.15 24.19 -9.85
CA ALA A 127 -20.94 23.43 -8.90
C ALA A 127 -21.86 24.35 -8.09
N SER A 128 -23.08 23.89 -7.79
CA SER A 128 -24.01 24.62 -6.91
C SER A 128 -23.45 24.79 -5.50
N TYR A 129 -22.60 23.86 -5.07
CA TYR A 129 -21.84 23.93 -3.84
C TYR A 129 -20.37 23.65 -4.13
N ARG A 130 -19.50 24.57 -3.71
CA ARG A 130 -18.04 24.43 -3.76
C ARG A 130 -17.51 24.50 -2.32
N PRO A 131 -16.83 23.45 -1.82
CA PRO A 131 -16.19 23.53 -0.52
C PRO A 131 -15.19 24.68 -0.48
N HIS A 132 -15.21 25.45 0.61
CA HIS A 132 -14.40 26.66 0.76
C HIS A 132 -12.90 26.42 0.53
N GLU A 133 -12.38 25.34 1.10
CA GLU A 133 -10.95 25.00 1.06
C GLU A 133 -10.59 24.11 -0.14
N ILE A 134 -11.48 23.91 -1.12
CA ILE A 134 -11.26 22.89 -2.17
C ILE A 134 -10.01 23.17 -3.01
N ASP A 135 -9.58 24.43 -3.12
CA ASP A 135 -8.39 24.85 -3.86
C ASP A 135 -7.10 24.76 -3.05
N ASP A 136 -7.19 24.44 -1.76
CA ASP A 136 -6.06 24.45 -0.85
C ASP A 136 -5.42 23.07 -0.71
N TRP A 137 -4.15 23.07 -0.32
CA TRP A 137 -3.47 21.86 0.09
C TRP A 137 -4.06 21.34 1.40
N CYS A 138 -4.41 20.06 1.45
CA CYS A 138 -4.94 19.41 2.64
C CYS A 138 -3.86 18.57 3.35
N SER A 139 -3.27 19.13 4.41
CA SER A 139 -2.18 18.46 5.14
C SER A 139 -2.60 17.27 5.99
N ALA A 140 -3.86 17.22 6.45
CA ALA A 140 -4.36 16.13 7.28
C ALA A 140 -5.91 16.11 7.34
N LEU A 141 -6.47 14.94 7.62
CA LEU A 141 -7.85 14.74 8.06
C LEU A 141 -7.96 14.69 9.59
N PRO A 142 -9.14 14.93 10.17
CA PRO A 142 -9.38 14.74 11.60
C PRO A 142 -9.01 13.32 12.09
N SER A 143 -9.23 12.30 11.27
CA SER A 143 -8.88 10.89 11.53
C SER A 143 -7.36 10.63 11.63
N GLU A 144 -6.54 11.49 11.04
CA GLU A 144 -5.07 11.41 11.10
C GLU A 144 -4.49 12.14 12.33
N LYS A 145 -5.31 12.90 13.06
CA LYS A 145 -4.84 13.74 14.17
C LYS A 145 -4.21 12.89 15.29
N GLY A 146 -2.98 13.24 15.66
CA GLY A 146 -2.22 12.56 16.72
C GLY A 146 -1.66 11.20 16.32
N LYS A 147 -1.74 10.82 15.05
CA LYS A 147 -1.10 9.61 14.52
C LYS A 147 0.31 9.96 14.02
N PRO A 148 1.33 9.13 14.32
CA PRO A 148 2.66 9.35 13.78
C PRO A 148 2.64 9.19 12.26
N TYR A 149 3.30 10.10 11.55
CA TYR A 149 3.50 9.93 10.11
C TYR A 149 4.50 8.79 9.89
N PRO A 150 4.28 7.88 8.91
CA PRO A 150 4.92 6.58 8.93
C PRO A 150 6.33 6.57 8.29
N ILE A 151 6.77 7.69 7.69
CA ILE A 151 8.12 7.88 7.16
C ILE A 151 8.65 9.28 7.49
N ASP A 152 9.98 9.42 7.52
CA ASP A 152 10.64 10.72 7.44
C ASP A 152 10.83 11.09 5.96
N GLN A 153 10.34 12.28 5.60
CA GLN A 153 10.42 12.84 4.25
C GLN A 153 10.97 14.28 4.28
N SER A 154 11.64 14.66 5.36
CA SER A 154 12.16 16.02 5.57
C SER A 154 13.27 16.43 4.59
N ASP A 155 13.94 15.46 3.99
CA ASP A 155 14.95 15.65 2.94
C ASP A 155 14.37 15.67 1.51
N GLY A 156 13.03 15.59 1.39
CA GLY A 156 12.33 15.50 0.11
C GLY A 156 12.15 14.06 -0.40
N GLY A 157 12.74 13.06 0.25
CA GLY A 157 12.51 11.63 0.01
C GLY A 157 13.19 11.05 -1.23
N ALA A 158 14.15 11.76 -1.83
CA ALA A 158 14.88 11.25 -2.99
C ALA A 158 15.83 10.11 -2.59
N ASP A 159 15.78 9.01 -3.32
CA ASP A 159 16.55 7.79 -3.06
C ASP A 159 17.70 7.55 -4.04
N ASP A 160 18.06 8.57 -4.83
CA ASP A 160 19.24 8.53 -5.70
C ASP A 160 20.54 8.62 -4.89
N ASP A 161 21.57 7.89 -5.31
CA ASP A 161 22.92 8.13 -4.81
C ASP A 161 23.46 9.48 -5.31
N ALA A 162 24.43 10.05 -4.60
CA ALA A 162 24.92 11.41 -4.88
C ALA A 162 25.51 11.57 -6.29
N GLU A 163 26.17 10.53 -6.81
CA GLU A 163 26.75 10.55 -8.15
C GLU A 163 25.64 10.52 -9.22
N SER A 164 24.67 9.62 -9.06
CA SER A 164 23.48 9.55 -9.92
C SER A 164 22.69 10.84 -9.91
N ALA A 165 22.47 11.44 -8.73
CA ALA A 165 21.76 12.71 -8.58
C ALA A 165 22.49 13.86 -9.30
N GLN A 166 23.80 13.94 -9.19
CA GLN A 166 24.60 14.96 -9.88
C GLN A 166 24.54 14.79 -11.41
N LYS A 167 24.74 13.55 -11.91
CA LYS A 167 24.66 13.23 -13.34
C LYS A 167 23.26 13.52 -13.90
N TRP A 168 22.23 13.16 -13.14
CA TRP A 168 20.85 13.42 -13.52
C TRP A 168 20.53 14.91 -13.58
N SER A 169 20.97 15.68 -12.58
CA SER A 169 20.82 17.14 -12.58
C SER A 169 21.47 17.80 -13.80
N LEU A 170 22.68 17.37 -14.19
CA LEU A 170 23.34 17.84 -15.41
C LEU A 170 22.54 17.48 -16.66
N LYS A 171 22.08 16.23 -16.78
CA LYS A 171 21.24 15.79 -17.90
C LYS A 171 19.94 16.60 -18.00
N LEU A 172 19.30 16.92 -16.88
CA LEU A 172 18.10 17.78 -16.88
C LEU A 172 18.40 19.18 -17.43
N LYS A 173 19.54 19.77 -17.07
CA LYS A 173 19.98 21.06 -17.64
C LYS A 173 20.25 20.97 -19.14
N GLU A 174 20.90 19.90 -19.60
CA GLU A 174 21.14 19.64 -21.03
C GLU A 174 19.83 19.51 -21.81
N LEU A 175 18.79 18.95 -21.19
CA LEU A 175 17.43 18.89 -21.74
C LEU A 175 16.67 20.23 -21.66
N GLY A 176 17.29 21.31 -21.17
CA GLY A 176 16.65 22.61 -21.00
C GLY A 176 15.64 22.68 -19.85
N ARG A 177 15.74 21.77 -18.87
CA ARG A 177 14.81 21.67 -17.74
C ARG A 177 15.42 22.23 -16.45
N ASN A 178 14.58 22.76 -15.57
CA ASN A 178 14.98 23.13 -14.21
C ASN A 178 15.19 21.84 -13.38
N PRO A 179 16.40 21.56 -12.87
CA PRO A 179 16.63 20.32 -12.13
C PRO A 179 15.79 20.12 -10.87
N GLY A 180 15.34 21.21 -10.22
CA GLY A 180 14.49 21.11 -9.03
C GLY A 180 13.02 20.77 -9.35
N THR A 181 12.54 21.22 -10.51
CA THR A 181 11.15 21.04 -10.96
C THR A 181 11.14 20.75 -12.47
N PRO A 182 11.64 19.59 -12.91
CA PRO A 182 11.89 19.35 -14.32
C PRO A 182 10.64 18.99 -15.12
N TRP A 183 9.52 18.68 -14.48
CA TRP A 183 8.27 18.35 -15.14
C TRP A 183 7.72 19.52 -15.95
N GLN A 184 7.19 19.22 -17.13
CA GLN A 184 6.56 20.21 -18.02
C GLN A 184 5.21 19.73 -18.55
N ALA A 185 4.96 18.42 -18.51
CA ALA A 185 3.73 17.79 -18.95
C ALA A 185 3.51 16.46 -18.20
N GLN A 186 2.37 15.82 -18.42
CA GLN A 186 2.15 14.41 -18.13
C GLN A 186 3.07 13.52 -18.98
N SER A 187 3.47 12.38 -18.42
CA SER A 187 4.22 11.33 -19.12
C SER A 187 3.52 10.89 -20.39
N LYS A 188 4.31 10.71 -21.46
CA LYS A 188 3.85 10.16 -22.74
C LYS A 188 3.37 8.70 -22.65
N LEU A 189 3.66 8.03 -21.54
CA LEU A 189 3.17 6.67 -21.27
C LEU A 189 1.67 6.65 -21.00
N ILE A 190 1.09 7.78 -20.56
CA ILE A 190 -0.33 7.91 -20.28
C ILE A 190 -1.00 8.68 -21.41
N THR A 191 -1.92 8.01 -22.08
CA THR A 191 -2.75 8.63 -23.13
C THR A 191 -3.77 9.57 -22.48
N ILE A 192 -3.87 10.79 -23.00
CA ILE A 192 -4.97 11.71 -22.71
C ILE A 192 -5.88 11.74 -23.94
N ASP A 193 -7.12 11.31 -23.76
CA ASP A 193 -8.09 11.29 -24.84
C ASP A 193 -8.73 12.69 -25.03
N SER A 194 -8.48 13.31 -26.18
CA SER A 194 -8.98 14.66 -26.49
C SER A 194 -10.51 14.75 -26.49
N GLU A 195 -11.20 13.65 -26.81
CA GLU A 195 -12.63 13.64 -27.03
C GLU A 195 -13.43 13.47 -25.74
N GLN A 196 -12.85 12.83 -24.72
CA GLN A 196 -13.57 12.45 -23.50
C GLN A 196 -12.92 12.88 -22.18
N ASP A 197 -11.59 13.01 -22.12
CA ASP A 197 -10.90 13.27 -20.85
C ASP A 197 -10.95 14.74 -20.45
N PHE A 198 -10.58 14.98 -19.19
CA PHE A 198 -10.42 16.30 -18.60
C PHE A 198 -8.97 16.49 -18.15
N ILE A 199 -8.47 17.73 -18.20
CA ILE A 199 -7.16 18.08 -17.62
C ILE A 199 -7.33 19.30 -16.72
N SER A 200 -6.95 19.19 -15.44
CA SER A 200 -6.79 20.32 -14.52
C SER A 200 -6.04 19.91 -13.25
N ASP A 201 -5.19 20.78 -12.75
CA ASP A 201 -4.55 20.68 -11.43
C ASP A 201 -5.22 21.59 -10.37
N ARG A 202 -6.31 22.27 -10.72
CA ARG A 202 -7.02 23.19 -9.83
C ARG A 202 -8.19 22.48 -9.15
N GLY A 203 -8.18 22.46 -7.83
CA GLY A 203 -9.18 21.74 -7.02
C GLY A 203 -10.62 22.08 -7.36
N GLY A 204 -10.95 23.37 -7.52
CA GLY A 204 -12.31 23.78 -7.86
C GLY A 204 -12.76 23.45 -9.28
N GLU A 205 -11.85 23.42 -10.26
CA GLU A 205 -12.19 22.98 -11.61
C GLU A 205 -12.43 21.46 -11.62
N VAL A 206 -11.57 20.70 -10.93
CA VAL A 206 -11.79 19.26 -10.70
C VAL A 206 -13.14 19.04 -10.00
N TRP A 207 -13.44 19.79 -8.94
CA TRP A 207 -14.71 19.70 -8.23
C TRP A 207 -15.93 20.00 -9.12
N ASN A 208 -15.85 21.03 -9.95
CA ASN A 208 -16.90 21.34 -10.93
C ASN A 208 -17.14 20.19 -11.92
N ILE A 209 -16.08 19.53 -12.39
CA ILE A 209 -16.19 18.34 -13.24
C ILE A 209 -16.92 17.22 -12.48
N LEU A 210 -16.51 16.95 -11.24
CA LEU A 210 -17.12 15.90 -10.41
C LEU A 210 -18.62 16.17 -10.20
N GLU A 211 -18.99 17.39 -9.81
CA GLU A 211 -20.38 17.77 -9.53
C GLU A 211 -21.24 17.78 -10.79
N SER A 212 -20.77 18.39 -11.88
CA SER A 212 -21.52 18.49 -13.13
C SER A 212 -21.82 17.14 -13.78
N ARG A 213 -21.00 16.12 -13.49
CA ARG A 213 -21.19 14.75 -13.98
C ARG A 213 -21.85 13.82 -12.97
N GLY A 214 -22.25 14.33 -11.80
CA GLY A 214 -22.87 13.52 -10.75
C GLY A 214 -21.92 12.46 -10.16
N ILE A 215 -20.62 12.73 -10.16
CA ILE A 215 -19.61 11.81 -9.64
C ILE A 215 -19.70 11.73 -8.12
N LYS A 216 -19.89 10.52 -7.63
CA LYS A 216 -19.95 10.19 -6.19
C LYS A 216 -18.68 9.49 -5.73
N ASN A 217 -18.00 8.81 -6.64
CA ASN A 217 -16.85 7.97 -6.33
C ASN A 217 -15.60 8.46 -7.04
N VAL A 218 -14.48 8.45 -6.32
CA VAL A 218 -13.19 8.89 -6.84
C VAL A 218 -12.16 7.80 -6.60
N ILE A 219 -11.47 7.42 -7.66
CA ILE A 219 -10.29 6.57 -7.61
C ILE A 219 -9.09 7.47 -7.84
N LEU A 220 -8.19 7.56 -6.87
CA LEU A 220 -6.94 8.31 -7.03
C LEU A 220 -5.77 7.36 -7.34
N THR A 221 -4.90 7.80 -8.23
CA THR A 221 -3.68 7.10 -8.66
C THR A 221 -2.61 8.13 -9.05
N GLY A 222 -1.38 7.69 -9.30
CA GLY A 222 -0.27 8.56 -9.69
C GLY A 222 0.71 8.79 -8.54
N VAL A 223 1.47 9.88 -8.58
CA VAL A 223 2.62 10.09 -7.68
C VAL A 223 2.66 11.52 -7.13
N HIS A 224 3.33 11.81 -6.02
CA HIS A 224 3.84 10.87 -5.02
C HIS A 224 2.79 10.66 -3.93
N VAL A 225 2.58 9.40 -3.52
CA VAL A 225 1.49 8.98 -2.63
C VAL A 225 1.51 9.71 -1.28
N ASN A 226 2.70 9.96 -0.75
CA ASN A 226 2.97 10.65 0.52
C ASN A 226 2.91 12.18 0.44
N MET A 227 2.73 12.73 -0.77
CA MET A 227 2.69 14.16 -1.03
C MET A 227 1.45 14.50 -1.84
N CYS A 228 1.57 14.58 -3.16
CA CYS A 228 0.55 15.17 -4.03
C CYS A 228 -0.76 14.40 -4.04
N VAL A 229 -0.69 13.07 -4.13
CA VAL A 229 -1.86 12.19 -4.12
C VAL A 229 -2.67 12.38 -2.84
N LEU A 230 -2.02 12.58 -1.69
CA LEU A 230 -2.71 12.86 -0.43
C LEU A 230 -3.22 14.29 -0.32
N GLY A 231 -2.36 15.26 -0.65
CA GLY A 231 -2.50 16.63 -0.18
C GLY A 231 -2.88 17.67 -1.23
N ARG A 232 -2.74 17.42 -2.54
CA ARG A 232 -3.15 18.39 -3.56
C ARG A 232 -4.64 18.75 -3.42
N PRO A 233 -5.09 19.87 -3.98
CA PRO A 233 -6.48 20.31 -3.95
C PRO A 233 -7.50 19.26 -4.45
N PHE A 234 -7.06 18.40 -5.37
CA PHE A 234 -7.84 17.27 -5.92
C PHE A 234 -7.48 15.91 -5.29
N GLY A 235 -6.63 15.92 -4.25
CA GLY A 235 -6.06 14.74 -3.59
C GLY A 235 -7.03 14.01 -2.65
N LEU A 236 -6.59 12.86 -2.15
CA LEU A 236 -7.39 11.93 -1.33
C LEU A 236 -8.07 12.63 -0.17
N ARG A 237 -7.33 13.47 0.56
CA ARG A 237 -7.85 14.13 1.76
C ARG A 237 -8.93 15.15 1.41
N GLN A 238 -8.77 15.90 0.33
CA GLN A 238 -9.79 16.84 -0.12
C GLN A 238 -11.06 16.11 -0.59
N MET A 239 -10.91 15.02 -1.32
CA MET A 239 -12.06 14.23 -1.77
C MET A 239 -12.80 13.60 -0.58
N ALA A 240 -12.06 13.00 0.37
CA ALA A 240 -12.64 12.41 1.58
C ALA A 240 -13.32 13.45 2.48
N ARG A 241 -12.63 14.57 2.78
CA ARG A 241 -13.14 15.67 3.63
C ARG A 241 -14.47 16.22 3.10
N ASN A 242 -14.61 16.27 1.77
CA ASN A 242 -15.76 16.86 1.12
C ASN A 242 -16.82 15.82 0.69
N GLY A 243 -16.77 14.60 1.25
CA GLY A 243 -17.86 13.63 1.18
C GLY A 243 -17.90 12.77 -0.09
N LYS A 244 -16.84 12.74 -0.90
CA LYS A 244 -16.71 11.75 -1.98
C LYS A 244 -16.36 10.38 -1.37
N ARG A 245 -16.89 9.30 -1.98
CA ARG A 245 -16.39 7.94 -1.71
C ARG A 245 -15.06 7.79 -2.44
N VAL A 246 -13.96 7.76 -1.71
CA VAL A 246 -12.63 7.77 -2.30
C VAL A 246 -11.89 6.49 -2.01
N VAL A 247 -11.14 6.00 -3.01
CA VAL A 247 -10.16 4.92 -2.85
C VAL A 247 -8.84 5.29 -3.52
N LEU A 248 -7.73 4.80 -2.97
CA LEU A 248 -6.43 4.84 -3.64
C LEU A 248 -6.22 3.53 -4.41
N MET A 249 -5.75 3.60 -5.65
CA MET A 249 -5.23 2.43 -6.38
C MET A 249 -3.79 2.15 -5.96
N ARG A 250 -3.62 1.29 -4.96
CA ARG A 250 -2.37 1.15 -4.18
C ARG A 250 -1.18 0.58 -4.96
N ASP A 251 -1.41 -0.12 -6.06
CA ASP A 251 -0.35 -0.68 -6.91
C ASP A 251 -0.03 0.21 -8.12
N MET A 252 -0.76 1.30 -8.33
CA MET A 252 -0.51 2.33 -9.35
C MET A 252 -0.08 3.65 -8.70
N THR A 253 0.91 3.58 -7.81
CA THR A 253 1.42 4.75 -7.09
C THR A 253 2.85 4.50 -6.61
N ASP A 254 3.53 5.57 -6.20
CA ASP A 254 4.91 5.55 -5.68
C ASP A 254 5.05 6.64 -4.61
N ALA A 255 5.92 6.43 -3.63
CA ALA A 255 6.23 7.41 -2.60
C ALA A 255 7.59 8.08 -2.87
N MET A 256 7.77 9.31 -2.42
CA MET A 256 9.10 9.86 -2.20
C MET A 256 9.58 9.45 -0.82
N TYR A 257 10.40 8.41 -0.76
CA TYR A 257 11.02 7.94 0.47
C TYR A 257 12.49 7.54 0.24
N ASN A 258 13.37 8.12 1.05
CA ASN A 258 14.78 7.80 1.12
C ASN A 258 15.02 6.65 2.14
N PRO A 259 15.51 5.47 1.72
CA PRO A 259 15.82 4.36 2.62
C PRO A 259 16.86 4.68 3.72
N LYS A 260 17.63 5.77 3.57
CA LYS A 260 18.58 6.25 4.58
C LYS A 260 17.93 7.13 5.66
N ALA A 261 16.65 7.48 5.50
CA ALA A 261 15.86 8.19 6.49
C ALA A 261 14.99 7.21 7.29
N TRP A 262 14.56 7.61 8.48
CA TRP A 262 13.66 6.79 9.30
C TRP A 262 12.41 6.40 8.48
N PRO A 263 11.94 5.13 8.54
CA PRO A 263 12.32 4.07 9.49
C PRO A 263 13.43 3.11 9.05
N TYR A 264 14.29 3.51 8.11
CA TYR A 264 15.44 2.71 7.63
C TYR A 264 15.04 1.37 7.01
N VAL A 265 14.01 1.40 6.16
CA VAL A 265 13.51 0.24 5.43
C VAL A 265 13.76 0.41 3.94
N SER A 266 13.56 -0.65 3.16
CA SER A 266 13.62 -0.53 1.69
C SER A 266 12.60 0.50 1.21
N HIS A 267 12.88 1.09 0.04
CA HIS A 267 11.96 2.04 -0.59
C HIS A 267 10.52 1.48 -0.69
N PHE A 268 10.41 0.23 -1.14
CA PHE A 268 9.12 -0.44 -1.30
C PHE A 268 8.37 -0.64 0.02
N ARG A 269 9.08 -0.94 1.13
CA ARG A 269 8.42 -0.97 2.44
C ARG A 269 8.01 0.43 2.90
N GLY A 270 8.78 1.47 2.58
CA GLY A 270 8.37 2.86 2.81
C GLY A 270 7.10 3.23 2.06
N ASN A 271 6.96 2.78 0.81
CA ASN A 271 5.73 2.95 0.04
C ASN A 271 4.55 2.20 0.70
N ASP A 272 4.75 0.95 1.12
CA ASP A 272 3.72 0.18 1.84
C ASP A 272 3.30 0.87 3.14
N LEU A 273 4.24 1.48 3.88
CA LEU A 273 3.95 2.19 5.12
C LEU A 273 3.01 3.39 4.91
N ILE A 274 3.11 4.07 3.76
CA ILE A 274 2.19 5.15 3.40
C ILE A 274 0.83 4.59 3.01
N ILE A 275 0.80 3.52 2.22
CA ILE A 275 -0.44 2.81 1.88
C ILE A 275 -1.15 2.31 3.15
N ASP A 276 -0.41 1.71 4.08
CA ASP A 276 -0.88 1.26 5.38
C ASP A 276 -1.52 2.43 6.16
N ASN A 277 -0.84 3.58 6.21
CA ASN A 277 -1.38 4.79 6.86
C ASN A 277 -2.68 5.29 6.21
N ILE A 278 -2.76 5.24 4.87
CA ILE A 278 -3.96 5.61 4.13
C ILE A 278 -5.12 4.67 4.45
N GLU A 279 -4.88 3.36 4.45
CA GLU A 279 -5.88 2.33 4.77
C GLU A 279 -6.43 2.41 6.20
N ARG A 280 -5.64 2.98 7.12
CA ARG A 280 -6.02 3.14 8.53
C ARG A 280 -6.82 4.41 8.78
N TYR A 281 -6.46 5.51 8.12
CA TYR A 281 -6.88 6.85 8.57
C TYR A 281 -7.46 7.75 7.47
N VAL A 282 -7.31 7.39 6.19
CA VAL A 282 -7.74 8.26 5.08
C VAL A 282 -8.88 7.63 4.31
N CYS A 283 -8.65 6.47 3.68
CA CYS A 283 -9.64 5.81 2.87
C CYS A 283 -9.28 4.35 2.56
N PRO A 284 -10.22 3.52 2.09
CA PRO A 284 -9.90 2.21 1.55
C PRO A 284 -9.00 2.28 0.30
N THR A 285 -8.41 1.15 -0.07
CA THR A 285 -7.60 1.02 -1.29
C THR A 285 -8.10 -0.09 -2.19
N ILE A 286 -7.84 0.02 -3.49
CA ILE A 286 -8.12 -0.99 -4.52
C ILE A 286 -6.83 -1.31 -5.29
N THR A 287 -6.88 -2.25 -6.23
CA THR A 287 -5.73 -2.51 -7.12
C THR A 287 -6.10 -2.39 -8.59
N SER A 288 -5.10 -2.35 -9.46
CA SER A 288 -5.28 -2.47 -10.91
C SER A 288 -6.04 -3.74 -11.32
N CYS A 289 -6.09 -4.78 -10.48
CA CYS A 289 -6.82 -6.02 -10.77
C CYS A 289 -8.34 -5.88 -10.75
N ASP A 290 -8.87 -4.81 -10.16
CA ASP A 290 -10.30 -4.51 -10.26
C ASP A 290 -10.68 -4.04 -11.68
N PHE A 291 -9.69 -3.73 -12.52
CA PHE A 291 -9.85 -3.29 -13.90
C PHE A 291 -9.24 -4.26 -14.92
N LEU A 292 -8.16 -4.94 -14.55
CA LEU A 292 -7.37 -5.79 -15.43
C LEU A 292 -7.30 -7.22 -14.89
N ALA A 293 -7.24 -8.20 -15.79
CA ALA A 293 -6.93 -9.56 -15.40
C ALA A 293 -5.48 -9.68 -14.90
N GLY A 294 -5.20 -10.68 -14.06
CA GLY A 294 -3.85 -11.00 -13.60
C GLY A 294 -3.61 -10.63 -12.15
N LYS A 295 -2.36 -10.24 -11.83
CA LYS A 295 -1.88 -9.98 -10.46
C LYS A 295 -1.62 -8.48 -10.30
N PRO A 296 -1.73 -7.91 -9.08
CA PRO A 296 -1.37 -6.52 -8.85
C PRO A 296 0.08 -6.26 -9.20
N PHE A 297 0.34 -5.04 -9.64
CA PHE A 297 1.66 -4.62 -10.05
C PHE A 297 2.65 -4.74 -8.89
N GLN A 298 3.88 -5.12 -9.22
CA GLN A 298 4.99 -5.18 -8.30
C GLN A 298 6.22 -4.71 -9.06
N PHE A 299 6.94 -3.73 -8.48
CA PHE A 299 8.19 -3.25 -9.05
C PHE A 299 9.19 -4.39 -9.17
N SER A 300 9.92 -4.44 -10.28
CA SER A 300 10.92 -5.47 -10.60
C SER A 300 12.04 -5.49 -9.57
N ASN A 301 12.30 -4.35 -8.93
CA ASN A 301 13.31 -4.20 -7.89
C ASN A 301 12.80 -4.55 -6.49
N ASP A 302 11.48 -4.75 -6.30
CA ASP A 302 10.94 -5.27 -5.03
C ASP A 302 11.06 -6.80 -5.00
N GLN A 303 12.16 -7.28 -4.42
CA GLN A 303 12.44 -8.72 -4.29
C GLN A 303 11.70 -9.39 -3.13
N ARG A 304 10.89 -8.65 -2.37
CA ARG A 304 10.16 -9.23 -1.24
C ARG A 304 9.10 -10.21 -1.74
N ARG A 305 9.03 -11.37 -1.10
CA ARG A 305 7.99 -12.35 -1.37
C ARG A 305 6.68 -11.90 -0.72
N LYS A 306 5.55 -12.18 -1.37
CA LYS A 306 4.23 -11.94 -0.78
C LYS A 306 4.00 -12.94 0.34
N LEU A 307 3.58 -12.45 1.51
CA LEU A 307 3.26 -13.27 2.67
C LEU A 307 1.90 -12.83 3.20
N THR A 308 0.94 -13.77 3.26
CA THR A 308 -0.33 -13.56 3.96
C THR A 308 -0.31 -14.32 5.27
N VAL A 309 -0.44 -13.59 6.38
CA VAL A 309 -0.60 -14.16 7.71
C VAL A 309 -2.08 -14.12 8.07
N VAL A 310 -2.66 -15.29 8.27
CA VAL A 310 -4.05 -15.46 8.72
C VAL A 310 -4.02 -15.76 10.21
N VAL A 311 -4.56 -14.84 11.03
CA VAL A 311 -4.42 -14.91 12.49
C VAL A 311 -5.77 -15.15 13.16
N SER A 312 -5.84 -16.18 14.01
CA SER A 312 -7.01 -16.43 14.86
C SER A 312 -7.14 -15.40 16.00
N PRO A 313 -8.37 -15.05 16.43
CA PRO A 313 -8.58 -14.13 17.56
C PRO A 313 -7.82 -14.54 18.84
N SER A 314 -7.77 -15.85 19.14
CA SER A 314 -7.08 -16.34 20.34
C SER A 314 -5.57 -16.09 20.32
N VAL A 315 -4.93 -16.11 19.15
CA VAL A 315 -3.49 -15.76 19.02
C VAL A 315 -3.27 -14.27 19.26
N LEU A 316 -4.19 -13.43 18.76
CA LEU A 316 -4.14 -12.00 19.01
C LEU A 316 -4.30 -11.69 20.51
N GLU A 317 -5.12 -12.44 21.24
CA GLU A 317 -5.34 -12.18 22.67
C GLU A 317 -4.18 -12.64 23.56
N SER A 318 -3.39 -13.64 23.16
CA SER A 318 -2.51 -14.37 24.08
C SER A 318 -1.00 -14.20 23.86
N GLN A 319 -0.55 -13.66 22.72
CA GLN A 319 0.89 -13.67 22.34
C GLN A 319 1.43 -12.29 21.88
N ALA A 320 1.79 -11.40 22.80
CA ALA A 320 2.37 -10.08 22.42
C ALA A 320 3.67 -10.16 21.58
N TRP A 321 4.51 -11.18 21.77
CA TRP A 321 5.74 -11.31 21.01
C TRP A 321 5.49 -11.65 19.53
N ILE A 322 4.43 -12.39 19.20
CA ILE A 322 4.14 -12.78 17.81
C ILE A 322 3.59 -11.60 17.03
N THR A 323 2.79 -10.76 17.69
CA THR A 323 2.23 -9.56 17.09
C THR A 323 3.34 -8.55 16.76
N ASP A 324 4.37 -8.45 17.60
CA ASP A 324 5.57 -7.64 17.32
C ASP A 324 6.34 -8.15 16.09
N VAL A 325 6.57 -9.46 15.97
CA VAL A 325 7.26 -10.03 14.80
C VAL A 325 6.45 -9.79 13.52
N ILE A 326 5.13 -9.97 13.58
CA ILE A 326 4.23 -9.71 12.45
C ILE A 326 4.26 -8.23 12.06
N ALA A 327 4.17 -7.32 13.04
CA ALA A 327 4.08 -5.89 12.78
C ALA A 327 5.40 -5.27 12.33
N ASN A 328 6.54 -5.73 12.86
CA ASN A 328 7.82 -5.02 12.75
C ASN A 328 8.89 -5.77 11.96
N ASP A 329 8.93 -7.10 12.01
CA ASP A 329 10.03 -7.87 11.42
C ASP A 329 9.67 -8.48 10.06
N LEU A 330 8.50 -9.11 9.93
CA LEU A 330 8.07 -9.68 8.65
C LEU A 330 8.03 -8.64 7.50
N PRO A 331 7.51 -7.40 7.69
CA PRO A 331 7.40 -6.45 6.58
C PRO A 331 8.75 -5.99 6.00
N LYS A 332 9.85 -6.20 6.73
CA LYS A 332 11.21 -5.89 6.24
C LYS A 332 11.65 -6.85 5.13
N HIS A 333 11.13 -8.08 5.13
CA HIS A 333 11.56 -9.16 4.25
C HIS A 333 10.46 -9.67 3.32
N PHE A 334 9.20 -9.35 3.62
CA PHE A 334 8.02 -9.77 2.90
C PHE A 334 7.11 -8.58 2.56
N ALA A 335 6.44 -8.67 1.41
CA ALA A 335 5.27 -7.85 1.12
C ALA A 335 4.09 -8.45 1.90
N LEU A 336 3.86 -7.92 3.10
CA LEU A 336 3.01 -8.53 4.12
C LEU A 336 1.55 -8.13 3.96
N ASN A 337 0.65 -9.11 4.11
CA ASN A 337 -0.77 -8.92 4.35
C ASN A 337 -1.16 -9.70 5.62
N VAL A 338 -1.83 -9.07 6.57
CA VAL A 338 -2.27 -9.73 7.82
C VAL A 338 -3.79 -9.70 7.86
N THR A 339 -4.46 -10.83 7.91
CA THR A 339 -5.94 -10.91 7.87
C THR A 339 -6.47 -11.77 9.02
N PRO A 340 -7.64 -11.46 9.61
CA PRO A 340 -8.24 -12.32 10.62
C PRO A 340 -8.68 -13.66 10.02
N TRP A 341 -8.58 -14.72 10.81
CA TRP A 341 -9.31 -15.94 10.55
C TRP A 341 -10.82 -15.72 10.69
N THR A 342 -11.64 -16.20 9.74
CA THR A 342 -13.11 -16.12 9.87
C THR A 342 -13.79 -17.39 9.38
N ASN A 343 -14.78 -17.91 10.11
CA ASN A 343 -15.56 -19.07 9.60
C ASN A 343 -16.60 -18.68 8.52
N LYS A 344 -16.59 -17.44 8.04
CA LYS A 344 -17.58 -16.90 7.09
C LYS A 344 -17.05 -17.02 5.66
N VAL A 345 -17.76 -17.79 4.83
CA VAL A 345 -17.45 -18.13 3.43
C VAL A 345 -17.30 -16.92 2.48
N HIS A 346 -17.75 -15.73 2.90
CA HIS A 346 -17.79 -14.53 2.07
C HIS A 346 -17.18 -13.28 2.75
N GLY A 347 -16.43 -13.45 3.84
CA GLY A 347 -16.20 -12.36 4.79
C GLY A 347 -14.90 -11.59 4.68
N ASN A 348 -13.75 -12.26 4.60
CA ASN A 348 -12.43 -11.61 4.81
C ASN A 348 -11.27 -12.41 4.20
N TYR A 349 -11.57 -13.47 3.46
CA TYR A 349 -10.53 -14.22 2.76
C TYR A 349 -10.26 -13.54 1.43
N PRO A 350 -8.98 -13.35 1.07
CA PRO A 350 -8.63 -12.83 -0.24
C PRO A 350 -9.29 -13.73 -1.28
N THR A 351 -10.29 -13.19 -1.95
CA THR A 351 -11.22 -14.00 -2.75
C THR A 351 -10.50 -14.60 -3.95
N ARG A 352 -11.13 -15.57 -4.63
CA ARG A 352 -10.62 -16.19 -5.87
C ARG A 352 -10.29 -15.17 -6.98
N ASN A 353 -10.83 -13.96 -6.89
CA ASN A 353 -10.55 -12.84 -7.80
C ASN A 353 -9.40 -11.94 -7.35
N SER A 354 -8.89 -12.12 -6.14
CA SER A 354 -7.61 -11.54 -5.72
C SER A 354 -6.50 -12.31 -6.45
N GLY A 355 -6.14 -11.88 -7.65
CA GLY A 355 -4.91 -12.32 -8.33
C GLY A 355 -3.62 -12.07 -7.52
N ASN A 356 -3.74 -11.59 -6.28
CA ASN A 356 -2.67 -11.26 -5.35
C ASN A 356 -1.81 -12.44 -4.90
N LEU A 357 -2.29 -13.68 -4.93
CA LEU A 357 -1.77 -14.69 -3.99
C LEU A 357 -1.35 -16.04 -4.58
N ALA A 358 -1.42 -16.24 -5.90
CA ALA A 358 -0.93 -17.48 -6.52
C ALA A 358 0.58 -17.74 -6.27
N ASP A 359 1.36 -16.71 -5.94
CA ASP A 359 2.80 -16.80 -5.65
C ASP A 359 3.14 -16.44 -4.18
N GLY A 360 2.12 -16.34 -3.32
CA GLY A 360 2.27 -15.93 -1.93
C GLY A 360 2.41 -17.10 -0.97
N TYR A 361 3.18 -16.90 0.10
CA TYR A 361 3.19 -17.81 1.25
C TYR A 361 2.00 -17.49 2.15
N PHE A 362 1.37 -18.52 2.71
CA PHE A 362 0.28 -18.37 3.68
C PHE A 362 0.70 -18.97 5.00
N VAL A 363 0.61 -18.18 6.07
CA VAL A 363 0.86 -18.65 7.42
C VAL A 363 -0.43 -18.55 8.22
N LEU A 364 -0.92 -19.70 8.68
CA LEU A 364 -2.11 -19.78 9.51
C LEU A 364 -1.71 -19.94 10.98
N LEU A 365 -2.08 -18.96 11.79
CA LEU A 365 -1.76 -18.90 13.22
C LEU A 365 -3.01 -19.19 14.05
N SER A 366 -3.10 -20.39 14.63
CA SER A 366 -4.25 -20.83 15.45
C SER A 366 -3.82 -21.48 16.76
N GLU A 367 -4.47 -21.10 17.87
CA GLU A 367 -4.37 -21.83 19.15
C GLU A 367 -5.16 -23.13 19.20
N GLN A 368 -6.12 -23.29 18.29
CA GLN A 368 -6.94 -24.50 18.20
C GLN A 368 -6.44 -25.38 17.05
N ASP A 369 -6.50 -26.70 17.27
CA ASP A 369 -6.27 -27.69 16.23
C ASP A 369 -7.34 -27.47 15.16
N LEU A 370 -6.91 -26.96 14.00
CA LEU A 370 -7.77 -26.88 12.83
C LEU A 370 -7.97 -28.29 12.32
N THR A 371 -9.03 -28.93 12.79
CA THR A 371 -9.37 -30.30 12.43
C THR A 371 -10.08 -30.34 11.08
N GLY A 372 -9.87 -31.44 10.35
CA GLY A 372 -10.59 -31.91 9.15
C GLY A 372 -11.27 -30.84 8.30
N ASP A 373 -12.51 -30.51 8.66
CA ASP A 373 -13.38 -29.64 7.86
C ASP A 373 -12.95 -28.17 7.87
N SER A 374 -12.37 -27.67 8.97
CA SER A 374 -11.90 -26.27 9.06
C SER A 374 -10.63 -26.06 8.23
N LEU A 375 -9.72 -27.04 8.23
CA LEU A 375 -8.51 -27.00 7.42
C LEU A 375 -8.84 -27.17 5.93
N LYS A 376 -9.71 -28.11 5.57
CA LYS A 376 -10.20 -28.27 4.19
C LYS A 376 -10.85 -27.00 3.66
N LYS A 377 -11.72 -26.36 4.46
CA LYS A 377 -12.32 -25.08 4.09
C LYS A 377 -11.25 -24.03 3.84
N PHE A 378 -10.22 -23.94 4.69
CA PHE A 378 -9.12 -23.01 4.45
C PHE A 378 -8.32 -23.31 3.19
N GLU A 379 -8.00 -24.58 2.93
CA GLU A 379 -7.32 -25.02 1.71
C GLU A 379 -8.14 -24.72 0.45
N GLU A 380 -9.47 -24.81 0.51
CA GLU A 380 -10.37 -24.40 -0.57
C GLU A 380 -10.33 -22.88 -0.85
N PHE A 381 -9.97 -22.06 0.15
CA PHE A 381 -9.77 -20.61 -0.01
C PHE A 381 -8.38 -20.24 -0.50
N LEU A 382 -7.41 -21.16 -0.44
CA LEU A 382 -6.08 -20.88 -0.93
C LEU A 382 -6.07 -20.78 -2.46
N PRO A 383 -5.43 -19.75 -3.03
CA PRO A 383 -5.17 -19.70 -4.46
C PRO A 383 -4.47 -20.97 -4.94
N ARG A 384 -4.81 -21.44 -6.14
CA ARG A 384 -4.10 -22.57 -6.75
C ARG A 384 -2.60 -22.26 -6.83
N GLY A 385 -1.76 -23.12 -6.25
CA GLY A 385 -0.30 -22.95 -6.20
C GLY A 385 0.23 -22.28 -4.93
N ALA A 386 -0.63 -21.82 -4.02
CA ALA A 386 -0.20 -21.21 -2.77
C ALA A 386 0.44 -22.24 -1.82
N SER A 387 1.53 -21.82 -1.15
CA SER A 387 2.20 -22.61 -0.13
C SER A 387 1.61 -22.32 1.25
N LEU A 388 0.91 -23.30 1.84
CA LEU A 388 0.41 -23.23 3.21
C LEU A 388 1.45 -23.67 4.24
N MET A 389 1.61 -22.85 5.27
CA MET A 389 2.27 -23.15 6.52
C MET A 389 1.27 -23.02 7.67
N THR A 390 0.95 -24.12 8.34
CA THR A 390 0.09 -24.10 9.53
C THR A 390 0.95 -24.08 10.78
N MET A 391 0.69 -23.12 11.68
CA MET A 391 1.27 -23.11 13.02
C MET A 391 0.18 -23.49 14.02
N HIS A 392 0.32 -24.68 14.60
CA HIS A 392 -0.54 -25.14 15.67
C HIS A 392 0.06 -24.81 17.03
N SER A 393 -0.72 -24.13 17.85
CA SER A 393 -0.30 -23.70 19.17
C SER A 393 -0.77 -24.69 20.24
N LYS A 394 0.10 -25.61 20.63
CA LYS A 394 0.26 -25.92 22.07
C LYS A 394 1.17 -24.85 22.72
N LEU A 395 0.96 -23.55 22.41
CA LEU A 395 1.84 -22.46 22.89
C LEU A 395 1.80 -22.25 24.41
N ARG A 396 0.80 -22.81 25.12
CA ARG A 396 0.78 -22.84 26.59
C ARG A 396 1.99 -23.58 27.19
N GLU A 397 2.58 -24.55 26.48
CA GLU A 397 3.76 -25.30 26.95
C GLU A 397 5.11 -24.66 26.53
N LEU A 398 5.10 -23.66 25.65
CA LEU A 398 6.28 -22.98 25.08
C LEU A 398 6.67 -21.70 25.85
N SER A 399 6.09 -21.49 27.03
CA SER A 399 6.58 -20.54 28.05
C SER A 399 7.94 -20.95 28.63
N ASN A 400 8.35 -22.20 28.46
CA ASN A 400 9.66 -22.71 28.89
C ASN A 400 10.68 -22.70 27.73
N PRO A 401 11.79 -21.93 27.83
CA PRO A 401 12.82 -21.83 26.79
C PRO A 401 13.45 -23.17 26.36
N ALA A 402 13.57 -24.15 27.25
CA ALA A 402 14.19 -25.45 26.96
C ALA A 402 13.26 -26.38 26.16
N LYS A 403 11.94 -26.29 26.36
CA LYS A 403 10.94 -27.04 25.57
C LYS A 403 10.74 -26.46 24.17
N ARG A 404 11.10 -25.19 23.94
CA ARG A 404 11.18 -24.60 22.60
C ARG A 404 12.09 -25.45 21.72
N GLN A 405 13.31 -25.73 22.19
CA GLN A 405 14.38 -26.40 21.42
C GLN A 405 14.02 -27.76 20.80
N PHE A 406 13.16 -28.58 21.44
CA PHE A 406 12.81 -29.93 20.97
C PHE A 406 11.73 -29.93 19.87
N ALA A 407 10.87 -28.90 19.82
CA ALA A 407 9.88 -28.74 18.75
C ALA A 407 10.49 -28.15 17.46
N LEU A 408 11.68 -27.53 17.55
CA LEU A 408 12.34 -26.80 16.46
C LEU A 408 12.88 -27.70 15.35
N THR A 409 13.42 -28.88 15.70
CA THR A 409 14.07 -29.80 14.76
C THR A 409 13.09 -30.65 13.96
N GLY A 410 11.90 -30.94 14.51
CA GLY A 410 10.83 -31.65 13.80
C GLY A 410 10.11 -30.78 12.76
N ASN A 411 9.77 -29.54 13.13
CA ASN A 411 8.96 -28.65 12.28
C ASN A 411 9.71 -28.07 11.08
N LEU A 412 11.02 -27.79 11.18
CA LEU A 412 11.83 -27.29 10.06
C LEU A 412 12.05 -28.35 8.98
N HIS A 413 12.25 -29.61 9.42
CA HIS A 413 12.36 -30.75 8.52
C HIS A 413 11.01 -31.06 7.87
N GLU A 414 9.89 -31.03 8.61
CA GLU A 414 8.55 -31.15 8.03
C GLU A 414 8.17 -29.99 7.09
N LEU A 415 8.54 -28.75 7.42
CA LEU A 415 8.32 -27.56 6.57
C LEU A 415 9.03 -27.66 5.23
N THR A 416 10.27 -28.15 5.26
CA THR A 416 11.10 -28.31 4.06
C THR A 416 10.69 -29.56 3.26
N LEU A 417 10.22 -30.63 3.92
CA LEU A 417 9.74 -31.86 3.28
C LEU A 417 8.33 -31.71 2.68
N LYS A 418 7.43 -30.94 3.29
CA LYS A 418 6.03 -30.79 2.85
C LYS A 418 5.82 -29.62 1.87
N ASN A 419 6.77 -28.70 1.73
CA ASN A 419 6.57 -27.51 0.91
C ASN A 419 7.83 -27.15 0.08
N PRO A 420 7.99 -27.72 -1.13
CA PRO A 420 9.20 -27.57 -1.94
C PRO A 420 9.56 -26.11 -2.29
N HIS A 421 8.61 -25.19 -2.17
CA HIS A 421 8.79 -23.76 -2.43
C HIS A 421 9.58 -23.02 -1.33
N VAL A 422 9.63 -23.53 -0.09
CA VAL A 422 10.40 -22.96 1.04
C VAL A 422 11.90 -22.91 0.73
N SER A 423 12.39 -23.82 -0.12
CA SER A 423 13.77 -23.81 -0.62
C SER A 423 14.15 -22.48 -1.26
N SER A 424 13.20 -21.81 -1.93
CA SER A 424 13.40 -20.56 -2.70
C SER A 424 13.48 -19.28 -1.85
N LEU A 425 13.26 -19.36 -0.54
CA LEU A 425 13.37 -18.22 0.37
C LEU A 425 14.84 -17.90 0.68
N THR A 426 15.16 -16.62 0.85
CA THR A 426 16.50 -16.19 1.32
C THR A 426 16.75 -16.66 2.76
N VAL A 427 18.01 -16.59 3.21
CA VAL A 427 18.37 -16.94 4.57
C VAL A 427 17.66 -16.03 5.58
N GLU A 428 17.58 -14.73 5.30
CA GLU A 428 16.89 -13.76 6.14
C GLU A 428 15.39 -14.07 6.21
N GLN A 429 14.74 -14.32 5.06
CA GLN A 429 13.32 -14.67 5.00
C GLN A 429 13.01 -15.95 5.80
N LYS A 430 13.86 -16.97 5.67
CA LYS A 430 13.77 -18.20 6.47
C LYS A 430 13.91 -17.87 7.94
N ASN A 431 14.94 -17.13 8.34
CA ASN A 431 15.21 -16.78 9.73
C ASN A 431 14.08 -15.96 10.37
N THR A 432 13.49 -15.01 9.66
CA THR A 432 12.35 -14.22 10.18
C THR A 432 11.08 -15.07 10.33
N LEU A 433 10.79 -15.95 9.36
CA LEU A 433 9.68 -16.91 9.52
C LEU A 433 9.93 -17.85 10.71
N LEU A 434 11.16 -18.31 10.88
CA LEU A 434 11.56 -19.13 12.02
C LEU A 434 11.39 -18.39 13.35
N GLN A 435 11.76 -17.11 13.42
CA GLN A 435 11.50 -16.26 14.59
C GLN A 435 10.02 -16.16 14.92
N MET A 436 9.17 -15.94 13.91
CA MET A 436 7.71 -15.94 14.09
C MET A 436 7.17 -17.28 14.58
N LEU A 437 7.74 -18.39 14.12
CA LEU A 437 7.37 -19.75 14.54
C LEU A 437 7.88 -20.13 15.95
N GLY A 438 8.50 -19.19 16.70
CA GLY A 438 9.11 -19.45 18.01
C GLY A 438 10.46 -20.17 17.93
N THR A 439 11.05 -20.18 16.74
CA THR A 439 12.29 -20.87 16.34
C THR A 439 13.43 -19.86 16.16
N VAL A 440 13.99 -19.32 17.26
CA VAL A 440 15.39 -18.86 17.22
C VAL A 440 16.10 -19.26 18.51
N THR A 441 16.86 -20.35 18.44
CA THR A 441 18.18 -20.36 19.06
C THR A 441 19.16 -19.71 18.08
N LYS A 442 20.18 -19.08 18.65
CA LYS A 442 21.31 -18.34 18.05
C LYS A 442 22.18 -19.14 17.04
N SER A 443 21.65 -20.17 16.38
CA SER A 443 22.44 -21.28 15.81
C SER A 443 22.03 -21.76 14.40
N VAL A 444 21.22 -21.04 13.63
CA VAL A 444 21.08 -21.34 12.19
C VAL A 444 22.13 -20.56 11.41
N LEU A 445 23.39 -20.71 11.81
CA LEU A 445 24.51 -20.54 10.92
C LEU A 445 24.79 -21.92 10.36
N ASP A 446 24.73 -22.02 9.04
CA ASP A 446 25.20 -23.16 8.26
C ASP A 446 26.51 -23.70 8.87
N GLU A 447 26.55 -24.98 9.24
CA GLU A 447 27.75 -25.61 9.82
C GLU A 447 28.98 -25.49 8.88
N SER A 448 28.75 -25.22 7.59
CA SER A 448 29.80 -24.91 6.62
C SER A 448 30.34 -23.47 6.73
N VAL A 449 29.53 -22.49 7.16
CA VAL A 449 29.91 -21.09 7.37
C VAL A 449 30.55 -20.87 8.75
N LEU A 450 30.09 -21.60 9.79
CA LEU A 450 30.73 -21.58 11.10
C LEU A 450 32.16 -22.14 11.08
N LYS A 451 32.44 -23.14 10.23
CA LYS A 451 33.81 -23.68 10.09
C LYS A 451 34.77 -22.70 9.41
N SER A 452 34.29 -21.82 8.54
CA SER A 452 35.15 -20.80 7.90
C SER A 452 35.31 -19.53 8.76
N THR A 453 34.31 -19.17 9.57
CA THR A 453 34.35 -17.99 10.46
C THR A 453 34.93 -18.27 11.85
N ALA A 454 34.85 -19.50 12.37
CA ALA A 454 35.46 -19.86 13.65
C ALA A 454 37.00 -19.78 13.64
N ALA A 455 37.63 -19.87 12.47
CA ALA A 455 39.07 -19.63 12.33
C ALA A 455 39.44 -18.14 12.45
N VAL A 456 38.51 -17.23 12.14
CA VAL A 456 38.73 -15.77 12.12
C VAL A 456 38.26 -15.12 13.42
N ALA A 457 37.20 -15.64 14.07
CA ALA A 457 36.58 -15.03 15.24
C ALA A 457 37.17 -15.48 16.60
N LYS A 458 37.94 -16.57 16.64
CA LYS A 458 38.47 -17.14 17.90
C LYS A 458 39.29 -16.14 18.75
N PRO A 459 40.11 -15.24 18.19
CA PRO A 459 40.86 -14.27 19.00
C PRO A 459 39.98 -13.17 19.63
N TYR A 460 38.77 -12.95 19.12
CA TYR A 460 37.89 -11.85 19.54
C TYR A 460 36.88 -12.27 20.61
N VAL A 461 36.41 -13.52 20.58
CA VAL A 461 35.45 -14.06 21.57
C VAL A 461 36.06 -14.13 22.97
N ASP A 462 37.35 -14.42 23.08
CA ASP A 462 38.06 -14.51 24.37
C ASP A 462 38.25 -13.14 25.05
N GLN A 463 37.94 -12.03 24.36
CA GLN A 463 38.02 -10.67 24.90
C GLN A 463 36.66 -10.10 25.35
N TRP A 464 35.56 -10.85 25.17
CA TRP A 464 34.22 -10.40 25.52
C TRP A 464 33.93 -10.70 26.98
N ASN A 465 33.88 -9.67 27.83
CA ASN A 465 33.35 -9.80 29.18
C ASN A 465 31.81 -9.69 29.16
N THR A 466 31.12 -10.77 29.49
CA THR A 466 29.68 -10.76 29.75
C THR A 466 29.38 -10.15 31.12
N THR A 467 28.75 -8.98 31.15
CA THR A 467 28.15 -8.41 32.37
C THR A 467 26.67 -8.75 32.42
N SER A 468 26.20 -9.25 33.56
CA SER A 468 24.78 -9.48 33.82
C SER A 468 24.02 -8.15 33.93
N ILE A 469 22.96 -7.98 33.14
CA ILE A 469 22.05 -6.84 33.25
C ILE A 469 21.20 -7.06 34.52
N PRO A 470 21.23 -6.16 35.51
CA PRO A 470 20.45 -6.31 36.75
C PRO A 470 18.95 -6.31 36.48
N SER A 471 18.22 -7.13 37.24
CA SER A 471 16.79 -7.37 37.04
C SER A 471 15.88 -6.24 37.54
N SER A 472 16.42 -5.24 38.25
CA SER A 472 15.66 -4.07 38.71
C SER A 472 16.55 -2.84 38.96
N TYR A 473 15.93 -1.66 38.88
CA TYR A 473 16.53 -0.34 39.18
C TYR A 473 17.20 -0.29 40.57
N HIS A 474 16.62 -0.97 41.57
CA HIS A 474 17.10 -0.98 42.95
C HIS A 474 18.40 -1.75 43.18
N GLN A 475 18.76 -2.69 42.29
CA GLN A 475 19.98 -3.49 42.46
C GLN A 475 21.28 -2.72 42.13
N ILE A 476 21.19 -1.55 41.47
CA ILE A 476 22.35 -0.84 40.94
C ILE A 476 22.83 0.30 41.84
N LEU A 477 21.92 1.05 42.48
CA LEU A 477 22.28 2.32 43.15
C LEU A 477 22.52 2.19 44.67
N GLY A 478 22.29 1.01 45.26
CA GLY A 478 22.24 0.87 46.72
C GLY A 478 21.07 1.67 47.33
N GLU A 479 20.75 1.43 48.60
CA GLU A 479 19.53 1.92 49.26
C GLU A 479 19.42 3.44 49.42
N ALA A 480 20.35 4.24 48.90
CA ALA A 480 20.43 5.68 49.17
C ALA A 480 19.67 6.61 48.20
N GLU A 481 19.21 6.13 47.03
CA GLU A 481 18.55 7.00 46.02
C GLU A 481 17.17 6.51 45.54
N ALA A 482 16.43 5.79 46.38
CA ALA A 482 15.07 5.33 46.08
C ALA A 482 13.98 6.43 46.15
N ALA A 483 14.34 7.72 46.20
CA ALA A 483 13.41 8.81 46.51
C ALA A 483 13.04 9.74 45.34
N SER A 484 13.36 9.41 44.09
CA SER A 484 12.97 10.24 42.93
C SER A 484 12.03 9.47 41.97
N ASN A 485 10.79 9.96 41.83
CA ASN A 485 9.76 9.46 40.91
C ASN A 485 9.97 9.95 39.45
N SER A 486 11.21 10.03 38.99
CA SER A 486 11.53 10.41 37.61
C SER A 486 11.78 9.17 36.75
N PRO A 487 11.28 9.09 35.50
CA PRO A 487 11.62 8.00 34.59
C PRO A 487 13.12 8.04 34.27
N GLY A 488 13.86 7.02 34.74
CA GLY A 488 15.28 6.86 34.48
C GLY A 488 15.52 6.42 33.03
N TRP A 489 16.46 7.06 32.35
CA TRP A 489 16.95 6.64 31.04
C TRP A 489 18.23 5.82 31.22
N TYR A 490 18.32 4.68 30.51
CA TYR A 490 19.55 3.89 30.44
C TYR A 490 20.29 4.22 29.14
N ARG A 491 21.60 4.48 29.22
CA ARG A 491 22.47 4.60 28.05
C ARG A 491 23.33 3.33 27.95
N CYS A 492 23.04 2.48 26.97
CA CYS A 492 23.94 1.39 26.62
C CYS A 492 25.04 1.97 25.71
N VAL A 493 26.30 1.89 26.15
CA VAL A 493 27.46 2.28 25.33
C VAL A 493 28.14 0.99 24.89
N VAL A 494 28.00 0.66 23.61
CA VAL A 494 28.74 -0.44 22.99
C VAL A 494 29.97 0.15 22.32
N LYS A 495 31.17 -0.22 22.77
CA LYS A 495 32.41 0.15 22.10
C LYS A 495 32.62 -0.80 20.93
N ILE A 496 32.31 -0.34 19.73
CA ILE A 496 32.60 -1.07 18.49
C ILE A 496 34.07 -0.79 18.13
N PRO A 497 34.92 -1.80 17.90
CA PRO A 497 36.27 -1.60 17.38
C PRO A 497 36.23 -0.86 16.04
N ALA A 498 37.28 -0.12 15.70
CA ALA A 498 37.33 0.71 14.49
C ALA A 498 37.57 -0.07 13.19
N GLU A 499 37.48 -1.40 13.23
CA GLU A 499 37.84 -2.32 12.14
C GLU A 499 36.63 -3.12 11.66
#